data_AF-A0A366IEX2-F1
#
_entry.id   AF-A0A366IEX2-F1
#
_cell.length_a   1.000
_cell.length_b   1.000
_cell.length_c   1.000
_cell.angle_alpha   90.00
_cell.angle_beta   90.00
_cell.angle_gamma   90.00
#
_symmetry.space_group_name_H-M   'P 1'
#
loop_
_entity.id
_entity.type
_entity.pdbx_description
1 polymer ?
#
loop_
_entity_poly.entity_id
_entity_poly.type
_entity_poly.pdbx_seq_one_letter_code
_entity_poly.pdbx_strand_id
1 'polypeptide(L)'
;MSETLTHLLDRSLSSGDPIVIDGALGTALESRGIDLDHELWSAGLLRDDPEAIAEVHRDYIRAGARIITTASYQATPLGFASLGLSPDEGRTLIARSVEVARAARADTDSATHSRTRAAADAGANPGAAEVLVAGSVGPYGAALGDGAEYTGDYSLTPAEFAEFHRPRIAALVDAGADLLAIETQPHLTEIEALCTLADEHSAPAWLSVTLADGEHLADGSPLTALAEVVSAHESIRAVGVNCVSPSLVAPALRALAGATALPLIAYPNSGEVYDARTMEWRTPEDSGRSPVHLGEEAPDDPGTGAGGGAGGDVAESADGAAADPGGGTTTFPIEDWARLGALLIGGCCRTGPADIAGIARRLTA
;
A
#
# COMPACT_ATOMS: atom_id res chain seq x y z
N MET A 1 11.59 16.57 13.48
CA MET A 1 11.05 15.54 12.57
C MET A 1 9.55 15.72 12.27
N SER A 2 8.76 16.43 13.09
CA SER A 2 7.28 16.53 12.95
C SER A 2 6.74 17.61 11.97
N GLU A 3 7.50 18.66 11.66
CA GLU A 3 6.96 19.82 10.91
C GLU A 3 6.65 19.52 9.44
N THR A 4 7.41 18.64 8.79
CA THR A 4 7.31 18.43 7.34
C THR A 4 6.04 17.68 6.92
N LEU A 5 5.70 16.58 7.59
CA LEU A 5 4.44 15.86 7.32
C LEU A 5 3.24 16.76 7.64
N THR A 6 3.28 17.45 8.78
CA THR A 6 2.21 18.39 9.17
C THR A 6 2.02 19.48 8.11
N HIS A 7 3.10 20.09 7.64
CA HIS A 7 3.03 21.09 6.57
C HIS A 7 2.50 20.51 5.24
N LEU A 8 2.86 19.27 4.89
CA LEU A 8 2.35 18.60 3.69
C LEU A 8 0.84 18.35 3.79
N LEU A 9 0.37 17.86 4.95
CA LEU A 9 -1.05 17.64 5.23
C LEU A 9 -1.83 18.96 5.26
N ASP A 10 -1.32 19.99 5.94
CA ASP A 10 -1.96 21.31 6.03
C ASP A 10 -2.11 21.96 4.65
N ARG A 11 -1.07 21.84 3.80
CA ARG A 11 -1.13 22.28 2.42
C ARG A 11 -2.20 21.54 1.64
N SER A 12 -2.24 20.21 1.75
CA SER A 12 -3.21 19.37 1.06
C SER A 12 -4.64 19.70 1.48
N LEU A 13 -4.89 19.86 2.78
CA LEU A 13 -6.17 20.31 3.34
C LEU A 13 -6.58 21.69 2.83
N SER A 14 -5.61 22.61 2.70
CA SER A 14 -5.86 23.97 2.23
C SER A 14 -6.16 24.04 0.73
N SER A 15 -5.49 23.22 -0.09
CA SER A 15 -5.74 23.15 -1.53
C SER A 15 -6.97 22.32 -1.90
N GLY A 16 -7.30 21.31 -1.08
CA GLY A 16 -8.26 20.26 -1.44
C GLY A 16 -7.65 19.13 -2.27
N ASP A 17 -6.40 19.28 -2.73
CA ASP A 17 -5.69 18.29 -3.55
C ASP A 17 -5.06 17.19 -2.67
N PRO A 18 -5.43 15.91 -2.84
CA PRO A 18 -4.81 14.80 -2.10
C PRO A 18 -3.32 14.62 -2.45
N ILE A 19 -2.57 14.12 -1.48
CA ILE A 19 -1.17 13.74 -1.60
C ILE A 19 -1.08 12.38 -2.27
N VAL A 20 -0.35 12.30 -3.37
CA VAL A 20 -0.06 11.04 -4.06
C VAL A 20 1.03 10.30 -3.28
N ILE A 21 0.77 9.05 -2.89
CA ILE A 21 1.78 8.13 -2.36
C ILE A 21 2.17 7.11 -3.46
N ASP A 22 3.21 6.32 -3.22
CA ASP A 22 3.70 5.35 -4.21
C ASP A 22 2.82 4.09 -4.36
N GLY A 23 3.35 3.10 -5.08
CA GLY A 23 2.72 1.82 -5.36
C GLY A 23 3.56 0.64 -4.86
N ALA A 24 3.26 -0.57 -5.33
CA ALA A 24 3.98 -1.77 -4.92
C ALA A 24 5.42 -1.85 -5.46
N LEU A 25 6.40 -1.84 -4.55
CA LEU A 25 7.80 -2.10 -4.89
C LEU A 25 8.00 -3.43 -5.62
N GLY A 26 7.37 -4.52 -5.13
CA GLY A 26 7.51 -5.85 -5.72
C GLY A 26 7.08 -5.88 -7.20
N THR A 27 5.89 -5.37 -7.49
CA THR A 27 5.38 -5.28 -8.87
C THR A 27 6.29 -4.45 -9.78
N ALA A 28 6.80 -3.32 -9.28
CA ALA A 28 7.71 -2.48 -10.06
C ALA A 28 9.05 -3.20 -10.36
N LEU A 29 9.57 -3.99 -9.42
CA LEU A 29 10.78 -4.81 -9.61
C LEU A 29 10.53 -5.95 -10.60
N GLU A 30 9.42 -6.69 -10.47
CA GLU A 30 9.03 -7.76 -11.40
C GLU A 30 8.87 -7.24 -12.83
N SER A 31 8.29 -6.04 -12.99
CA SER A 31 8.14 -5.40 -14.31
C SER A 31 9.49 -5.11 -15.01
N ARG A 32 10.58 -5.12 -14.25
CA ARG A 32 11.97 -4.98 -14.74
C ARG A 32 12.66 -6.32 -14.95
N GLY A 33 11.94 -7.43 -14.78
CA GLY A 33 12.47 -8.79 -14.91
C GLY A 33 13.29 -9.25 -13.71
N ILE A 34 13.15 -8.60 -12.56
CA ILE A 34 13.75 -9.07 -11.31
C ILE A 34 12.86 -10.17 -10.74
N ASP A 35 13.44 -11.35 -10.58
CA ASP A 35 12.78 -12.48 -9.93
C ASP A 35 12.68 -12.20 -8.42
N LEU A 36 11.48 -12.33 -7.86
CA LEU A 36 11.20 -12.16 -6.43
C LEU A 36 10.72 -13.46 -5.76
N ASP A 37 10.84 -14.61 -6.45
CA ASP A 37 10.41 -15.94 -5.98
C ASP A 37 11.37 -16.51 -4.92
N HIS A 38 11.54 -15.76 -3.84
CA HIS A 38 12.32 -16.15 -2.68
C HIS A 38 11.83 -15.43 -1.43
N GLU A 39 11.88 -16.14 -0.30
CA GLU A 39 11.53 -15.57 0.99
C GLU A 39 12.34 -14.29 1.25
N LEU A 40 11.64 -13.21 1.63
CA LEU A 40 12.24 -11.93 2.00
C LEU A 40 13.12 -11.31 0.91
N TRP A 41 12.67 -11.37 -0.35
CA TRP A 41 13.32 -10.76 -1.51
C TRP A 41 13.85 -9.33 -1.25
N SER A 42 13.12 -8.54 -0.45
CA SER A 42 13.51 -7.16 -0.12
C SER A 42 14.82 -7.10 0.67
N ALA A 43 15.03 -8.00 1.62
CA ALA A 43 16.28 -8.11 2.37
C ALA A 43 17.44 -8.54 1.47
N GLY A 44 17.19 -9.48 0.55
CA GLY A 44 18.17 -9.92 -0.46
C GLY A 44 18.60 -8.76 -1.36
N LEU A 45 17.64 -8.06 -1.97
CA LEU A 45 17.93 -6.91 -2.82
C LEU A 45 18.61 -5.76 -2.05
N LEU A 46 18.21 -5.46 -0.82
CA LEU A 46 18.88 -4.42 -0.02
C LEU A 46 20.37 -4.73 0.24
N ARG A 47 20.71 -6.02 0.36
CA ARG A 47 22.08 -6.48 0.55
C ARG A 47 22.86 -6.52 -0.77
N ASP A 48 22.26 -7.11 -1.80
CA ASP A 48 22.98 -7.58 -2.98
C ASP A 48 22.81 -6.63 -4.20
N ASP A 49 21.67 -5.94 -4.31
CA ASP A 49 21.38 -4.97 -5.39
C ASP A 49 20.45 -3.81 -4.92
N PRO A 50 20.93 -2.94 -4.01
CA PRO A 50 20.12 -1.83 -3.49
C PRO A 50 19.79 -0.77 -4.56
N GLU A 51 20.52 -0.74 -5.69
CA GLU A 51 20.28 0.20 -6.78
C GLU A 51 18.98 -0.12 -7.51
N ALA A 52 18.62 -1.40 -7.68
CA ALA A 52 17.34 -1.80 -8.24
C ALA A 52 16.14 -1.19 -7.47
N ILE A 53 16.22 -1.20 -6.13
CA ILE A 53 15.22 -0.57 -5.26
C ILE A 53 15.27 0.97 -5.41
N ALA A 54 16.46 1.57 -5.44
CA ALA A 54 16.62 3.01 -5.64
C ALA A 54 15.97 3.48 -6.95
N GLU A 55 16.14 2.73 -8.03
CA GLU A 55 15.50 2.99 -9.32
C GLU A 55 13.98 2.94 -9.23
N VAL A 56 13.39 2.03 -8.45
CA VAL A 56 11.91 1.99 -8.26
C VAL A 56 11.45 3.26 -7.55
N HIS A 57 12.11 3.66 -6.47
CA HIS A 57 11.77 4.90 -5.77
C HIS A 57 11.86 6.12 -6.69
N ARG A 58 12.92 6.23 -7.50
CA ARG A 58 13.05 7.33 -8.47
C ARG A 58 11.90 7.34 -9.48
N ASP A 59 11.43 6.18 -9.93
CA ASP A 59 10.32 6.09 -10.88
C ASP A 59 8.99 6.50 -10.26
N TYR A 60 8.70 6.12 -9.01
CA TYR A 60 7.52 6.61 -8.31
C TYR A 60 7.57 8.12 -8.07
N ILE A 61 8.73 8.68 -7.70
CA ILE A 61 8.88 10.13 -7.57
C ILE A 61 8.62 10.83 -8.91
N ARG A 62 9.18 10.31 -10.01
CA ARG A 62 8.93 10.85 -11.36
C ARG A 62 7.47 10.72 -11.79
N ALA A 63 6.78 9.68 -11.33
CA ALA A 63 5.36 9.47 -11.56
C ALA A 63 4.48 10.45 -10.75
N GLY A 64 5.03 11.17 -9.78
CA GLY A 64 4.32 12.18 -9.00
C GLY A 64 4.08 11.78 -7.55
N ALA A 65 4.62 10.64 -7.08
CA ALA A 65 4.58 10.30 -5.66
C ALA A 65 5.29 11.37 -4.83
N ARG A 66 4.62 11.80 -3.76
CA ARG A 66 5.08 12.78 -2.78
C ARG A 66 5.49 12.14 -1.46
N ILE A 67 5.10 10.89 -1.26
CA ILE A 67 5.61 10.02 -0.21
C ILE A 67 5.96 8.69 -0.83
N ILE A 68 7.17 8.20 -0.58
CA ILE A 68 7.61 6.85 -0.97
C ILE A 68 7.79 5.97 0.26
N THR A 69 7.41 4.70 0.15
CA THR A 69 7.50 3.70 1.22
C THR A 69 8.78 2.88 1.07
N THR A 70 9.47 2.64 2.18
CA THR A 70 10.73 1.88 2.19
C THR A 70 10.51 0.38 2.03
N ALA A 71 11.54 -0.33 1.56
CA ALA A 71 11.52 -1.79 1.40
C ALA A 71 11.67 -2.56 2.74
N SER A 72 10.86 -2.23 3.75
CA SER A 72 10.94 -2.80 5.11
C SER A 72 9.66 -3.52 5.61
N TYR A 73 8.67 -3.71 4.74
CA TYR A 73 7.38 -4.32 5.08
C TYR A 73 7.51 -5.67 5.82
N GLN A 74 8.36 -6.58 5.31
CA GLN A 74 8.65 -7.89 5.93
C GLN A 74 10.01 -7.96 6.64
N ALA A 75 10.71 -6.83 6.78
CA ALA A 75 12.03 -6.76 7.43
C ALA A 75 11.91 -6.91 8.96
N THR A 76 11.73 -8.13 9.43
CA THR A 76 11.35 -8.46 10.81
C THR A 76 12.35 -9.41 11.46
N PRO A 77 12.41 -9.47 12.81
CA PRO A 77 13.29 -10.42 13.51
C PRO A 77 13.06 -11.88 13.11
N LEU A 78 11.79 -12.29 12.91
CA LEU A 78 11.43 -13.64 12.48
C LEU A 78 11.95 -13.92 11.07
N GLY A 79 11.71 -13.01 10.13
CA GLY A 79 12.20 -13.16 8.76
C GLY A 79 13.73 -13.21 8.69
N PHE A 80 14.43 -12.31 9.39
CA PHE A 80 15.89 -12.33 9.39
C PHE A 80 16.47 -13.60 10.01
N ALA A 81 15.83 -14.13 11.06
CA ALA A 81 16.24 -15.39 11.66
C ALA A 81 16.08 -16.57 10.69
N SER A 82 15.05 -16.61 9.84
CA SER A 82 14.90 -17.68 8.83
C SER A 82 16.01 -17.65 7.77
N LEU A 83 16.57 -16.48 7.49
CA LEU A 83 17.74 -16.28 6.62
C LEU A 83 19.10 -16.48 7.33
N GLY A 84 19.09 -16.80 8.63
CA GLY A 84 20.31 -16.95 9.43
C GLY A 84 21.04 -15.63 9.72
N LEU A 85 20.35 -14.49 9.58
CA LEU A 85 20.91 -13.17 9.88
C LEU A 85 20.77 -12.85 11.38
N SER A 86 21.81 -12.24 11.94
CA SER A 86 21.79 -11.74 13.32
C SER A 86 20.88 -10.51 13.46
N PRO A 87 20.44 -10.18 14.69
CA PRO A 87 19.67 -8.97 14.95
C PRO A 87 20.37 -7.67 14.49
N ASP A 88 21.71 -7.61 14.54
CA ASP A 88 22.49 -6.47 14.07
C ASP A 88 22.48 -6.34 12.55
N GLU A 89 22.63 -7.45 11.83
CA GLU A 89 22.52 -7.48 10.37
C GLU A 89 21.11 -7.09 9.92
N GLY A 90 20.09 -7.61 10.60
CA GLY A 90 18.70 -7.24 10.36
C GLY A 90 18.45 -5.73 10.53
N ARG A 91 18.91 -5.15 11.64
CA ARG A 91 18.85 -3.69 11.87
C ARG A 91 19.56 -2.91 10.76
N THR A 92 20.71 -3.37 10.31
CA THR A 92 21.47 -2.75 9.22
C THR A 92 20.69 -2.74 7.92
N LEU A 93 20.02 -3.84 7.57
CA LEU A 93 19.19 -3.91 6.37
C LEU A 93 17.94 -3.02 6.45
N ILE A 94 17.31 -2.91 7.62
CA ILE A 94 16.20 -1.97 7.84
C ILE A 94 16.67 -0.53 7.66
N ALA A 95 17.80 -0.15 8.27
CA ALA A 95 18.37 1.19 8.07
C ALA A 95 18.71 1.45 6.60
N ARG A 96 19.24 0.43 5.91
CA ARG A 96 19.59 0.50 4.49
C ARG A 96 18.39 0.80 3.59
N SER A 97 17.19 0.32 3.92
CA SER A 97 15.98 0.62 3.14
C SER A 97 15.64 2.12 3.15
N VAL A 98 15.81 2.77 4.31
CA VAL A 98 15.64 4.21 4.47
C VAL A 98 16.73 4.99 3.72
N GLU A 99 17.99 4.57 3.84
CA GLU A 99 19.11 5.20 3.13
C GLU A 99 18.91 5.19 1.61
N VAL A 100 18.46 4.05 1.06
CA VAL A 100 18.20 3.87 -0.38
C VAL A 100 17.08 4.80 -0.85
N ALA A 101 15.95 4.85 -0.13
CA ALA A 101 14.84 5.74 -0.46
C ALA A 101 15.24 7.23 -0.37
N ARG A 102 16.02 7.61 0.65
CA ARG A 102 16.52 8.99 0.80
C ARG A 102 17.52 9.38 -0.28
N ALA A 103 18.38 8.47 -0.71
CA ALA A 103 19.30 8.68 -1.83
C ALA A 103 18.51 8.89 -3.14
N ALA A 104 17.52 8.05 -3.41
CA ALA A 104 16.64 8.20 -4.58
C ALA A 104 15.92 9.56 -4.59
N ARG A 105 15.42 10.02 -3.44
CA ARG A 105 14.89 11.38 -3.28
C ARG A 105 15.91 12.45 -3.65
N ALA A 106 17.10 12.41 -3.05
CA ALA A 106 18.15 13.41 -3.26
C ALA A 106 18.59 13.51 -4.74
N ASP A 107 18.66 12.37 -5.45
CA ASP A 107 18.95 12.31 -6.88
C ASP A 107 17.90 13.07 -7.70
N THR A 108 16.62 12.88 -7.37
CA THR A 108 15.50 13.52 -8.07
C THR A 108 15.38 15.02 -7.77
N ASP A 109 15.68 15.43 -6.54
CA ASP A 109 15.72 16.85 -6.14
C ASP A 109 16.83 17.60 -6.88
N SER A 110 18.01 16.98 -7.02
CA SER A 110 19.16 17.55 -7.73
C SER A 110 18.87 17.72 -9.22
N ALA A 111 18.27 16.69 -9.85
CA ALA A 111 17.85 16.75 -11.25
C ALA A 111 16.77 17.83 -11.48
N THR A 112 15.85 17.98 -10.52
CA THR A 112 14.79 18.99 -10.58
C THR A 112 15.35 20.39 -10.35
N HIS A 113 16.22 20.62 -9.37
CA HIS A 113 16.89 21.91 -9.16
C HIS A 113 17.66 22.38 -10.41
N SER A 114 18.32 21.47 -11.13
CA SER A 114 19.00 21.82 -12.39
C SER A 114 18.01 22.29 -13.48
N ARG A 115 16.84 21.66 -13.59
CA ARG A 115 15.78 22.05 -14.55
C ARG A 115 15.04 23.31 -14.12
N THR A 116 14.79 23.43 -12.82
CA THR A 116 14.07 24.53 -12.20
C THR A 116 14.88 25.82 -12.23
N ARG A 117 16.21 25.78 -12.13
CA ARG A 117 17.05 26.97 -12.40
C ARG A 117 16.89 27.47 -13.84
N ALA A 118 16.80 26.56 -14.81
CA ALA A 118 16.55 26.92 -16.21
C ALA A 118 15.10 27.43 -16.46
N ALA A 119 14.12 26.97 -15.66
CA ALA A 119 12.72 27.39 -15.75
C ALA A 119 12.40 28.65 -14.91
N ALA A 120 13.14 28.93 -13.84
CA ALA A 120 13.05 30.15 -13.05
C ALA A 120 13.52 31.37 -13.87
N ASP A 121 14.47 31.17 -14.79
CA ASP A 121 14.83 32.16 -15.82
C ASP A 121 13.67 32.44 -16.82
N ALA A 122 12.62 31.61 -16.82
CA ALA A 122 11.41 31.75 -17.64
C ALA A 122 10.14 32.12 -16.82
N GLY A 123 10.28 32.48 -15.54
CA GLY A 123 9.17 33.01 -14.73
C GLY A 123 8.17 31.99 -14.17
N ALA A 124 8.47 30.69 -14.20
CA ALA A 124 7.66 29.66 -13.56
C ALA A 124 8.01 29.50 -12.07
N ASN A 125 6.99 29.31 -11.22
CA ASN A 125 7.15 29.15 -9.78
C ASN A 125 7.91 27.85 -9.44
N PRO A 126 9.14 27.92 -8.89
CA PRO A 126 10.02 26.78 -8.72
C PRO A 126 9.75 26.04 -7.39
N GLY A 127 8.53 25.56 -7.18
CA GLY A 127 8.22 24.75 -6.00
C GLY A 127 8.56 23.29 -6.24
N ALA A 128 9.83 22.89 -6.12
CA ALA A 128 10.17 21.47 -6.03
C ALA A 128 9.43 20.91 -4.80
N ALA A 129 8.39 20.11 -5.05
CA ALA A 129 7.48 19.70 -4.01
C ALA A 129 8.13 18.56 -3.21
N GLU A 130 8.52 18.85 -1.97
CA GLU A 130 9.26 17.96 -1.06
C GLU A 130 8.71 16.53 -1.03
N VAL A 131 9.56 15.53 -1.29
CA VAL A 131 9.18 14.11 -1.20
C VAL A 131 9.54 13.58 0.19
N LEU A 132 8.63 12.86 0.83
CA LEU A 132 8.88 12.21 2.12
C LEU A 132 9.21 10.72 1.95
N VAL A 133 9.99 10.19 2.89
CA VAL A 133 10.33 8.76 2.98
C VAL A 133 9.63 8.17 4.20
N ALA A 134 8.69 7.26 3.97
CA ALA A 134 7.96 6.53 5.00
C ALA A 134 8.62 5.18 5.30
N GLY A 135 8.93 4.94 6.57
CA GLY A 135 9.38 3.65 7.08
C GLY A 135 8.24 2.64 7.07
N SER A 136 8.27 1.62 6.20
CA SER A 136 7.19 0.62 6.11
C SER A 136 7.24 -0.34 7.29
N VAL A 137 6.11 -0.50 7.97
CA VAL A 137 5.92 -1.37 9.12
C VAL A 137 4.72 -2.27 8.84
N GLY A 138 4.98 -3.46 8.28
CA GLY A 138 3.96 -4.49 8.05
C GLY A 138 3.54 -5.21 9.33
N PRO A 139 2.43 -5.97 9.32
CA PRO A 139 1.92 -6.68 10.50
C PRO A 139 2.78 -7.89 10.85
N TYR A 140 2.56 -8.44 12.04
CA TYR A 140 3.09 -9.73 12.48
C TYR A 140 2.68 -10.85 11.52
N GLY A 141 1.44 -10.84 11.03
CA GLY A 141 0.95 -11.83 10.05
C GLY A 141 1.82 -11.95 8.80
N ALA A 142 2.38 -10.84 8.31
CA ALA A 142 3.26 -10.86 7.13
C ALA A 142 4.60 -11.56 7.39
N ALA A 143 5.03 -11.68 8.66
CA ALA A 143 6.22 -12.43 9.04
C ALA A 143 5.95 -13.94 9.23
N LEU A 144 4.68 -14.35 9.34
CA LEU A 144 4.30 -15.77 9.38
C LEU A 144 4.34 -16.40 7.99
N GLY A 145 4.13 -15.61 6.93
CA GLY A 145 4.21 -16.07 5.55
C GLY A 145 3.05 -16.98 5.13
N ASP A 146 1.95 -16.98 5.87
CA ASP A 146 0.75 -17.81 5.64
C ASP A 146 -0.48 -17.01 5.20
N GLY A 147 -0.32 -15.70 4.94
CA GLY A 147 -1.38 -14.79 4.54
C GLY A 147 -2.22 -14.24 5.70
N ALA A 148 -1.79 -14.45 6.95
CA ALA A 148 -2.55 -13.96 8.11
C ALA A 148 -2.63 -12.43 8.20
N GLU A 149 -1.86 -11.67 7.42
CA GLU A 149 -2.05 -10.22 7.22
C GLU A 149 -3.42 -9.85 6.61
N TYR A 150 -4.16 -10.82 6.06
CA TYR A 150 -5.51 -10.64 5.52
C TYR A 150 -6.62 -11.31 6.34
N THR A 151 -6.27 -12.06 7.39
CA THR A 151 -7.24 -12.76 8.25
C THR A 151 -7.18 -12.31 9.71
N GLY A 152 -6.01 -11.84 10.16
CA GLY A 152 -5.78 -11.54 11.58
C GLY A 152 -5.76 -12.79 12.47
N ASP A 153 -5.63 -14.00 11.91
CA ASP A 153 -5.69 -15.27 12.65
C ASP A 153 -4.36 -15.57 13.38
N TYR A 154 -4.01 -14.72 14.33
CA TYR A 154 -2.91 -14.88 15.27
C TYR A 154 -3.22 -14.18 16.59
N SER A 155 -2.62 -14.63 17.68
CA SER A 155 -2.88 -14.05 19.00
C SER A 155 -1.60 -13.94 19.81
N LEU A 156 -1.19 -12.70 20.07
CA LEU A 156 -0.09 -12.32 20.93
C LEU A 156 -0.60 -11.31 21.97
N THR A 157 0.13 -11.18 23.08
CA THR A 157 -0.11 -10.11 24.05
C THR A 157 0.41 -8.76 23.50
N PRO A 158 -0.11 -7.61 23.98
CA PRO A 158 0.41 -6.30 23.60
C PRO A 158 1.93 -6.16 23.81
N ALA A 159 2.47 -6.77 24.86
CA ALA A 159 3.91 -6.75 25.14
C ALA A 159 4.73 -7.54 24.09
N GLU A 160 4.21 -8.67 23.63
CA GLU A 160 4.88 -9.47 22.58
C GLU A 160 4.81 -8.77 21.22
N PHE A 161 3.68 -8.13 20.86
CA PHE A 161 3.63 -7.27 19.68
C PHE A 161 4.62 -6.11 19.78
N ALA A 162 4.72 -5.48 20.95
CA ALA A 162 5.67 -4.40 21.16
C ALA A 162 7.12 -4.88 21.03
N GLU A 163 7.46 -6.04 21.60
CA GLU A 163 8.79 -6.66 21.47
C GLU A 163 9.13 -6.98 20.01
N PHE A 164 8.17 -7.50 19.25
CA PHE A 164 8.34 -7.82 17.84
C PHE A 164 8.62 -6.59 16.97
N HIS A 165 7.85 -5.51 17.15
CA HIS A 165 7.92 -4.32 16.28
C HIS A 165 9.02 -3.32 16.67
N ARG A 166 9.36 -3.23 17.95
CA ARG A 166 10.28 -2.21 18.50
C ARG A 166 11.63 -2.15 17.78
N PRO A 167 12.33 -3.27 17.45
CA PRO A 167 13.61 -3.21 16.76
C PRO A 167 13.52 -2.57 15.38
N ARG A 168 12.42 -2.84 14.64
CA ARG A 168 12.22 -2.27 13.30
C ARG A 168 11.88 -0.80 13.37
N ILE A 169 10.94 -0.41 14.23
CA ILE A 169 10.56 1.00 14.40
C ILE A 169 11.79 1.84 14.81
N ALA A 170 12.58 1.36 15.78
CA ALA A 170 13.80 2.03 16.19
C ALA A 170 14.78 2.21 15.02
N ALA A 171 15.05 1.14 14.25
CA ALA A 171 15.96 1.21 13.10
C ALA A 171 15.48 2.17 11.99
N LEU A 172 14.17 2.24 11.73
CA LEU A 172 13.58 3.17 10.75
C LEU A 172 13.72 4.62 11.21
N VAL A 173 13.41 4.89 12.48
CA VAL A 173 13.52 6.23 13.09
C VAL A 173 14.98 6.69 13.15
N ASP A 174 15.89 5.82 13.61
CA ASP A 174 17.32 6.14 13.74
C ASP A 174 17.98 6.39 12.37
N ALA A 175 17.54 5.69 11.31
CA ALA A 175 17.99 5.94 9.95
C ALA A 175 17.41 7.23 9.32
N GLY A 176 16.46 7.87 10.01
CA GLY A 176 15.87 9.14 9.64
C GLY A 176 14.79 9.03 8.58
N ALA A 177 13.89 8.03 8.71
CA ALA A 177 12.60 8.07 8.02
C ALA A 177 11.82 9.32 8.46
N ASP A 178 11.11 9.97 7.53
CA ASP A 178 10.37 11.20 7.83
C ASP A 178 9.08 10.91 8.62
N LEU A 179 8.54 9.71 8.44
CA LEU A 179 7.35 9.17 9.08
C LEU A 179 7.36 7.63 9.04
N LEU A 180 6.44 7.00 9.75
CA LEU A 180 6.16 5.56 9.66
C LEU A 180 4.89 5.31 8.82
N ALA A 181 4.96 4.31 7.95
CA ALA A 181 3.81 3.72 7.27
C ALA A 181 3.44 2.43 8.01
N ILE A 182 2.58 2.54 9.03
CA ILE A 182 2.05 1.38 9.74
C ILE A 182 0.93 0.82 8.89
N GLU A 183 1.18 -0.27 8.17
CA GLU A 183 0.32 -0.66 7.05
C GLU A 183 -0.05 -2.12 7.03
N THR A 184 -1.15 -2.43 6.34
CA THR A 184 -1.73 -3.77 6.17
C THR A 184 -2.06 -4.42 7.51
N GLN A 185 -2.46 -3.64 8.53
CA GLN A 185 -2.72 -4.18 9.87
C GLN A 185 -4.10 -4.86 9.93
N PRO A 186 -4.19 -6.16 10.25
CA PRO A 186 -5.47 -6.88 10.31
C PRO A 186 -6.08 -6.93 11.72
N HIS A 187 -5.29 -6.62 12.76
CA HIS A 187 -5.59 -7.00 14.15
C HIS A 187 -5.53 -5.79 15.09
N LEU A 188 -6.59 -5.54 15.87
CA LEU A 188 -6.73 -4.34 16.69
C LEU A 188 -5.73 -4.27 17.86
N THR A 189 -5.50 -5.37 18.59
CA THR A 189 -4.50 -5.43 19.67
C THR A 189 -3.08 -5.12 19.18
N GLU A 190 -2.73 -5.53 17.96
CA GLU A 190 -1.44 -5.20 17.36
C GLU A 190 -1.35 -3.69 17.04
N ILE A 191 -2.44 -3.12 16.52
CA ILE A 191 -2.56 -1.68 16.24
C ILE A 191 -2.36 -0.85 17.51
N GLU A 192 -2.96 -1.23 18.65
CA GLU A 192 -2.77 -0.53 19.93
C GLU A 192 -1.29 -0.50 20.36
N ALA A 193 -0.58 -1.62 20.20
CA ALA A 193 0.85 -1.71 20.50
C ALA A 193 1.68 -0.82 19.56
N LEU A 194 1.37 -0.82 18.27
CA LEU A 194 2.03 -0.01 17.25
C LEU A 194 1.83 1.50 17.46
N CYS A 195 0.61 1.93 17.81
CA CYS A 195 0.33 3.33 18.15
C CYS A 195 1.13 3.79 19.38
N THR A 196 1.20 2.94 20.41
CA THR A 196 2.03 3.20 21.60
C THR A 196 3.51 3.34 21.23
N LEU A 197 4.04 2.45 20.38
CA LEU A 197 5.42 2.54 19.91
C LEU A 197 5.68 3.81 19.08
N ALA A 198 4.75 4.23 18.24
CA ALA A 198 4.88 5.47 17.47
C ALA A 198 5.02 6.70 18.40
N ASP A 199 4.21 6.76 19.46
CA ASP A 199 4.29 7.81 20.48
C ASP A 199 5.59 7.78 21.29
N GLU A 200 6.04 6.59 21.71
CA GLU A 200 7.33 6.41 22.41
C GLU A 200 8.50 6.99 21.61
N HIS A 201 8.45 6.88 20.28
CA HIS A 201 9.46 7.43 19.37
C HIS A 201 9.14 8.86 18.90
N SER A 202 7.97 9.41 19.25
CA SER A 202 7.46 10.68 18.71
C SER A 202 7.54 10.74 17.18
N ALA A 203 7.30 9.60 16.53
CA ALA A 203 7.46 9.41 15.11
C ALA A 203 6.10 9.57 14.43
N PRO A 204 5.90 10.61 13.58
CA PRO A 204 4.65 10.76 12.85
C PRO A 204 4.37 9.50 12.03
N ALA A 205 3.13 9.05 11.99
CA ALA A 205 2.74 7.86 11.25
C ALA A 205 1.39 8.02 10.58
N TRP A 206 1.16 7.29 9.49
CA TRP A 206 -0.20 6.87 9.15
C TRP A 206 -0.41 5.44 9.61
N LEU A 207 -1.68 5.08 9.77
CA LEU A 207 -2.10 3.71 10.03
C LEU A 207 -3.11 3.24 9.00
N SER A 208 -2.86 2.11 8.35
CA SER A 208 -3.80 1.52 7.40
C SER A 208 -4.03 0.04 7.67
N VAL A 209 -5.27 -0.40 7.41
CA VAL A 209 -5.75 -1.73 7.77
C VAL A 209 -6.21 -2.54 6.56
N THR A 210 -6.18 -3.87 6.71
CA THR A 210 -6.93 -4.81 5.89
C THR A 210 -8.30 -5.07 6.50
N LEU A 211 -9.24 -5.55 5.68
CA LEU A 211 -10.66 -5.56 6.03
C LEU A 211 -11.31 -6.91 5.76
N ALA A 212 -12.22 -7.30 6.64
CA ALA A 212 -13.18 -8.37 6.36
C ALA A 212 -14.34 -7.86 5.48
N ASP A 213 -14.79 -6.62 5.71
CA ASP A 213 -15.85 -5.95 4.95
C ASP A 213 -15.72 -4.42 5.01
N GLY A 214 -16.75 -3.68 4.59
CA GLY A 214 -16.72 -2.22 4.57
C GLY A 214 -16.70 -1.52 5.94
N GLU A 215 -16.90 -2.26 7.03
CA GLU A 215 -17.07 -1.71 8.39
C GLU A 215 -16.20 -2.41 9.44
N HIS A 216 -15.53 -3.53 9.11
CA HIS A 216 -14.71 -4.32 10.03
C HIS A 216 -13.31 -4.62 9.50
N LEU A 217 -12.34 -4.62 10.41
CA LEU A 217 -10.98 -5.14 10.20
C LEU A 217 -11.04 -6.63 9.86
N ALA A 218 -9.93 -7.17 9.35
CA ALA A 218 -9.82 -8.60 9.06
C ALA A 218 -10.08 -9.49 10.30
N ASP A 219 -9.66 -9.07 11.50
CA ASP A 219 -9.96 -9.76 12.77
C ASP A 219 -11.42 -9.65 13.25
N GLY A 220 -12.27 -8.90 12.52
CA GLY A 220 -13.67 -8.66 12.84
C GLY A 220 -13.94 -7.44 13.74
N SER A 221 -12.91 -6.73 14.19
CA SER A 221 -13.07 -5.50 14.97
C SER A 221 -13.72 -4.39 14.15
N PRO A 222 -14.64 -3.59 14.70
CA PRO A 222 -15.28 -2.52 13.94
C PRO A 222 -14.33 -1.34 13.69
N LEU A 223 -14.45 -0.69 12.53
CA LEU A 223 -13.64 0.48 12.18
C LEU A 223 -13.86 1.68 13.12
N THR A 224 -14.97 1.70 13.86
CA THR A 224 -15.20 2.70 14.92
C THR A 224 -14.26 2.49 16.12
N ALA A 225 -13.94 1.23 16.48
CA ALA A 225 -12.96 0.94 17.53
C ALA A 225 -11.54 1.30 17.07
N LEU A 226 -11.22 1.02 15.80
CA LEU A 226 -9.97 1.49 15.19
C LEU A 226 -9.86 3.02 15.29
N ALA A 227 -10.91 3.75 14.90
CA ALA A 227 -10.95 5.21 14.96
C ALA A 227 -10.75 5.74 16.39
N GLU A 228 -11.33 5.08 17.40
CA GLU A 228 -11.13 5.42 18.81
C GLU A 228 -9.66 5.26 19.23
N VAL A 229 -9.05 4.11 18.90
CA VAL A 229 -7.64 3.84 19.20
C VAL A 229 -6.74 4.89 18.55
N VAL A 230 -6.80 5.06 17.22
CA VAL A 230 -5.86 5.96 16.53
C VAL A 230 -6.04 7.42 16.94
N SER A 231 -7.25 7.85 17.29
CA SER A 231 -7.51 9.24 17.70
C SER A 231 -6.98 9.56 19.09
N ALA A 232 -6.61 8.55 19.89
CA ALA A 232 -6.00 8.72 21.20
C ALA A 232 -4.47 8.96 21.15
N HIS A 233 -3.84 8.83 19.97
CA HIS A 233 -2.39 8.87 19.80
C HIS A 233 -1.97 10.04 18.89
N GLU A 234 -1.18 10.97 19.43
CA GLU A 234 -0.76 12.20 18.72
C GLU A 234 0.14 11.91 17.51
N SER A 235 0.88 10.80 17.55
CA SER A 235 1.77 10.40 16.46
C SER A 235 1.00 9.89 15.24
N ILE A 236 -0.25 9.46 15.37
CA ILE A 236 -1.05 9.00 14.23
C ILE A 236 -1.69 10.22 13.55
N ARG A 237 -1.29 10.46 12.29
CA ARG A 237 -1.64 11.66 11.52
C ARG A 237 -2.61 11.38 10.39
N ALA A 238 -2.83 10.12 10.04
CA ALA A 238 -3.83 9.68 9.07
C ALA A 238 -4.23 8.23 9.35
N VAL A 239 -5.47 7.86 9.01
CA VAL A 239 -5.96 6.48 9.14
C VAL A 239 -6.75 6.04 7.91
N GLY A 240 -6.66 4.77 7.52
CA GLY A 240 -7.37 4.31 6.34
C GLY A 240 -7.12 2.87 5.98
N VAL A 241 -7.11 2.58 4.69
CA VAL A 241 -7.10 1.20 4.17
C VAL A 241 -6.10 1.03 3.06
N ASN A 242 -5.46 -0.14 3.04
CA ASN A 242 -4.56 -0.51 1.96
C ASN A 242 -4.63 -2.00 1.67
N CYS A 243 -4.16 -2.38 0.48
CA CYS A 243 -4.10 -3.79 0.06
C CYS A 243 -5.45 -4.55 0.13
N VAL A 244 -6.56 -3.81 0.19
CA VAL A 244 -7.93 -4.30 0.04
C VAL A 244 -8.38 -4.18 -1.41
N SER A 245 -9.50 -4.84 -1.74
CA SER A 245 -10.18 -4.60 -3.03
C SER A 245 -10.63 -3.13 -3.14
N PRO A 246 -10.49 -2.47 -4.31
CA PRO A 246 -10.98 -1.12 -4.55
C PRO A 246 -12.47 -0.92 -4.20
N SER A 247 -13.29 -1.97 -4.28
CA SER A 247 -14.71 -1.89 -3.93
C SER A 247 -14.97 -1.68 -2.44
N LEU A 248 -14.03 -2.07 -1.56
CA LEU A 248 -14.14 -1.89 -0.11
C LEU A 248 -13.70 -0.49 0.35
N VAL A 249 -12.95 0.25 -0.48
CA VAL A 249 -12.40 1.55 -0.10
C VAL A 249 -13.49 2.56 0.23
N ALA A 250 -14.48 2.76 -0.65
CA ALA A 250 -15.52 3.76 -0.41
C ALA A 250 -16.40 3.47 0.82
N PRO A 251 -16.87 2.23 1.07
CA PRO A 251 -17.51 1.87 2.34
C PRO A 251 -16.65 2.17 3.57
N ALA A 252 -15.37 1.76 3.57
CA ALA A 252 -14.48 1.94 4.70
C ALA A 252 -14.18 3.42 4.98
N LEU A 253 -13.94 4.22 3.93
CA LEU A 253 -13.75 5.66 4.07
C LEU A 253 -14.99 6.34 4.68
N ARG A 254 -16.20 5.92 4.32
CA ARG A 254 -17.43 6.45 4.95
C ARG A 254 -17.52 6.10 6.42
N ALA A 255 -17.19 4.86 6.79
CA ALA A 255 -17.19 4.42 8.18
C ALA A 255 -16.17 5.23 9.02
N LEU A 256 -14.95 5.40 8.51
CA LEU A 256 -13.89 6.15 9.19
C LEU A 256 -14.19 7.66 9.25
N ALA A 257 -14.68 8.27 8.18
CA ALA A 257 -15.06 9.68 8.15
C ALA A 257 -16.15 10.03 9.19
N GLY A 258 -17.00 9.06 9.54
CA GLY A 258 -18.01 9.23 10.60
C GLY A 258 -17.46 9.06 12.02
N ALA A 259 -16.25 8.53 12.18
CA ALA A 259 -15.70 8.09 13.47
C ALA A 259 -14.43 8.84 13.90
N THR A 260 -13.71 9.49 12.99
CA THR A 260 -12.52 10.29 13.31
C THR A 260 -12.43 11.58 12.50
N ALA A 261 -11.67 12.55 13.02
CA ALA A 261 -11.31 13.79 12.32
C ALA A 261 -9.93 13.70 11.64
N LEU A 262 -9.22 12.58 11.79
CA LEU A 262 -7.93 12.38 11.12
C LEU A 262 -8.12 12.36 9.59
N PRO A 263 -7.16 12.91 8.82
CA PRO A 263 -7.07 12.70 7.39
C PRO A 263 -7.18 11.22 7.03
N LEU A 264 -7.91 10.89 5.96
CA LEU A 264 -8.03 9.51 5.52
C LEU A 264 -6.99 9.14 4.46
N ILE A 265 -6.65 7.86 4.39
CA ILE A 265 -5.69 7.32 3.42
C ILE A 265 -6.27 6.11 2.68
N ALA A 266 -6.03 6.02 1.36
CA ALA A 266 -6.50 4.92 0.54
C ALA A 266 -5.48 4.51 -0.53
N TYR A 267 -5.00 3.27 -0.46
CA TYR A 267 -4.12 2.69 -1.47
C TYR A 267 -4.41 1.19 -1.63
N PRO A 268 -5.48 0.83 -2.36
CA PRO A 268 -5.89 -0.56 -2.53
C PRO A 268 -4.97 -1.33 -3.48
N ASN A 269 -5.18 -2.64 -3.58
CA ASN A 269 -4.63 -3.42 -4.69
C ASN A 269 -5.33 -3.03 -6.01
N SER A 270 -4.82 -3.47 -7.16
CA SER A 270 -5.39 -3.13 -8.47
C SER A 270 -6.80 -3.68 -8.78
N GLY A 271 -7.36 -4.57 -7.94
CA GLY A 271 -8.71 -5.12 -8.13
C GLY A 271 -8.83 -6.63 -8.02
N GLU A 272 -7.73 -7.37 -8.19
CA GLU A 272 -7.75 -8.82 -8.12
C GLU A 272 -7.47 -9.37 -6.71
N VAL A 273 -7.85 -10.62 -6.46
CA VAL A 273 -7.88 -11.24 -5.12
C VAL A 273 -6.62 -12.06 -4.87
N TYR A 274 -6.00 -11.91 -3.70
CA TYR A 274 -4.87 -12.74 -3.28
C TYR A 274 -5.39 -14.06 -2.69
N ASP A 275 -4.92 -15.19 -3.20
CA ASP A 275 -5.17 -16.51 -2.62
C ASP A 275 -4.00 -16.89 -1.71
N ALA A 276 -4.17 -16.73 -0.39
CA ALA A 276 -3.16 -17.05 0.62
C ALA A 276 -2.71 -18.53 0.60
N ARG A 277 -3.50 -19.44 0.03
CA ARG A 277 -3.14 -20.88 -0.04
C ARG A 277 -2.20 -21.18 -1.17
N THR A 278 -2.33 -20.47 -2.29
CA THR A 278 -1.48 -20.65 -3.47
C THR A 278 -0.42 -19.56 -3.58
N MET A 279 -0.49 -18.52 -2.76
CA MET A 279 0.35 -17.31 -2.83
C MET A 279 0.27 -16.64 -4.21
N GLU A 280 -0.88 -16.73 -4.86
CA GLU A 280 -1.12 -16.22 -6.21
C GLU A 280 -2.27 -15.22 -6.21
N TRP A 281 -2.24 -14.32 -7.19
CA TRP A 281 -3.33 -13.41 -7.44
C TRP A 281 -4.29 -13.94 -8.51
N ARG A 282 -5.60 -13.72 -8.32
CA ARG A 282 -6.66 -14.15 -9.27
C ARG A 282 -7.59 -13.01 -9.63
N THR A 283 -7.92 -12.87 -10.91
CA THR A 283 -8.96 -11.93 -11.36
C THR A 283 -10.31 -12.30 -10.73
N PRO A 284 -11.22 -11.34 -10.49
CA PRO A 284 -12.59 -11.66 -10.09
C PRO A 284 -13.28 -12.64 -11.07
N GLU A 285 -12.89 -12.64 -12.35
CA GLU A 285 -13.39 -13.54 -13.39
C GLU A 285 -12.87 -14.98 -13.22
N ASP A 286 -11.61 -15.15 -12.78
CA ASP A 286 -11.02 -16.46 -12.46
C ASP A 286 -11.59 -17.08 -11.17
N SER A 287 -12.14 -16.24 -10.27
CA SER A 287 -12.66 -16.66 -8.97
C SER A 287 -14.02 -17.37 -9.01
N GLY A 288 -14.52 -17.70 -10.21
CA GLY A 288 -15.81 -18.31 -10.53
C GLY A 288 -16.29 -19.41 -9.59
N ARG A 289 -16.81 -19.02 -8.42
CA ARG A 289 -17.76 -19.77 -7.61
C ARG A 289 -18.92 -18.85 -7.30
N SER A 290 -19.97 -19.04 -8.09
CA SER A 290 -21.32 -18.60 -7.77
C SER A 290 -21.66 -18.99 -6.32
N PRO A 291 -22.37 -18.16 -5.54
CA PRO A 291 -22.75 -18.51 -4.17
C PRO A 291 -23.59 -19.78 -4.22
N VAL A 292 -23.09 -20.85 -3.61
CA VAL A 292 -23.87 -22.08 -3.48
C VAL A 292 -24.98 -21.77 -2.48
N HIS A 293 -26.19 -21.54 -3.00
CA HIS A 293 -27.41 -21.65 -2.21
C HIS A 293 -27.47 -23.07 -1.65
N LEU A 294 -27.30 -23.21 -0.34
CA LEU A 294 -27.68 -24.40 0.40
C LEU A 294 -29.21 -24.47 0.40
N GLY A 295 -29.76 -25.28 -0.50
CA GLY A 295 -31.17 -25.63 -0.57
C GLY A 295 -31.29 -27.11 -0.92
N GLU A 296 -32.05 -27.84 -0.12
CA GLU A 296 -32.14 -29.30 -0.02
C GLU A 296 -32.47 -30.03 -1.33
N GLU A 297 -31.90 -31.23 -1.46
CA GLU A 297 -32.08 -32.19 -2.55
C GLU A 297 -33.49 -32.80 -2.60
N ALA A 298 -33.99 -33.06 -3.82
CA ALA A 298 -34.89 -34.18 -4.14
C ALA A 298 -34.72 -34.59 -5.63
N PRO A 299 -34.98 -35.87 -6.00
CA PRO A 299 -34.15 -36.60 -6.94
C PRO A 299 -34.65 -36.74 -8.39
N ASP A 300 -33.69 -37.11 -9.25
CA ASP A 300 -33.67 -37.60 -10.64
C ASP A 300 -35.00 -37.98 -11.35
N ASP A 301 -35.11 -37.50 -12.60
CA ASP A 301 -35.89 -38.13 -13.68
C ASP A 301 -35.11 -38.02 -15.03
N PRO A 302 -34.80 -39.13 -15.73
CA PRO A 302 -34.11 -39.10 -17.02
C PRO A 302 -35.11 -39.20 -18.19
N GLY A 303 -35.12 -38.21 -19.09
CA GLY A 303 -36.05 -38.27 -20.23
C GLY A 303 -35.79 -37.30 -21.39
N THR A 304 -35.00 -37.76 -22.36
CA THR A 304 -35.22 -37.68 -23.84
C THR A 304 -35.28 -36.33 -24.59
N GLY A 305 -34.56 -36.30 -25.73
CA GLY A 305 -34.96 -35.59 -26.97
C GLY A 305 -34.06 -34.40 -27.36
N ALA A 306 -33.02 -34.59 -28.18
CA ALA A 306 -33.02 -34.60 -29.66
C ALA A 306 -33.05 -33.21 -30.34
N GLY A 307 -31.98 -32.92 -31.11
CA GLY A 307 -32.11 -32.35 -32.47
C GLY A 307 -31.63 -30.91 -32.73
N GLY A 308 -30.46 -30.78 -33.37
CA GLY A 308 -30.36 -30.24 -34.73
C GLY A 308 -30.02 -28.75 -34.98
N GLY A 309 -28.98 -28.53 -35.81
CA GLY A 309 -28.85 -27.41 -36.76
C GLY A 309 -28.09 -26.18 -36.25
N ALA A 310 -26.80 -25.97 -36.55
CA ALA A 310 -26.18 -25.55 -37.83
C ALA A 310 -26.29 -24.04 -38.15
N GLY A 311 -25.12 -23.40 -38.23
CA GLY A 311 -24.82 -22.35 -39.21
C GLY A 311 -24.86 -20.91 -38.72
N GLY A 312 -23.75 -20.18 -38.90
CA GLY A 312 -23.76 -18.71 -38.91
C GLY A 312 -22.43 -18.06 -38.54
N ASP A 313 -21.46 -18.12 -39.46
CA ASP A 313 -20.31 -17.21 -39.46
C ASP A 313 -20.82 -15.75 -39.51
N VAL A 314 -20.30 -14.90 -38.61
CA VAL A 314 -20.26 -13.45 -38.82
C VAL A 314 -18.86 -12.98 -38.41
N ALA A 315 -18.06 -12.68 -39.42
CA ALA A 315 -16.87 -11.85 -39.30
C ALA A 315 -17.25 -10.37 -39.49
N GLU A 316 -16.32 -9.49 -39.11
CA GLU A 316 -16.36 -8.01 -39.08
C GLU A 316 -16.89 -7.43 -37.76
N SER A 317 -16.19 -6.54 -37.07
CA SER A 317 -15.31 -5.47 -37.56
C SER A 317 -14.38 -5.01 -36.45
N ALA A 318 -13.21 -4.53 -36.89
CA ALA A 318 -12.22 -3.90 -36.05
C ALA A 318 -12.67 -2.51 -35.61
N ASP A 319 -12.62 -2.25 -34.31
CA ASP A 319 -12.31 -0.93 -33.76
C ASP A 319 -11.21 -1.13 -32.72
N GLY A 320 -9.98 -1.27 -33.22
CA GLY A 320 -8.78 -1.18 -32.42
C GLY A 320 -8.56 0.27 -32.02
N ALA A 321 -9.18 0.70 -30.92
CA ALA A 321 -8.70 1.86 -30.19
C ALA A 321 -7.29 1.52 -29.69
N ALA A 322 -6.29 2.09 -30.35
CA ALA A 322 -4.90 1.98 -29.93
C ALA A 322 -4.81 2.43 -28.46
N ALA A 323 -4.47 1.50 -27.59
CA ALA A 323 -4.16 1.78 -26.20
C ALA A 323 -3.03 2.82 -26.14
N ASP A 324 -3.25 3.87 -25.36
CA ASP A 324 -2.22 4.82 -24.97
C ASP A 324 -1.12 4.03 -24.21
N PRO A 325 0.12 3.97 -24.71
CA PRO A 325 1.18 3.18 -24.07
C PRO A 325 1.69 3.82 -22.76
N GLY A 326 1.14 4.94 -22.30
CA GLY A 326 1.52 5.65 -21.06
C GLY A 326 0.41 5.84 -20.02
N GLY A 327 -0.75 5.20 -20.18
CA GLY A 327 -1.85 5.26 -19.22
C GLY A 327 -1.76 4.14 -18.17
N GLY A 328 -1.66 4.48 -16.88
CA GLY A 328 -1.84 3.49 -15.81
C GLY A 328 -3.15 2.72 -15.99
N THR A 329 -3.15 1.43 -15.64
CA THR A 329 -4.25 0.50 -15.93
C THR A 329 -5.35 0.55 -14.87
N THR A 330 -5.04 1.08 -13.68
CA THR A 330 -6.02 1.19 -12.59
C THR A 330 -7.11 2.24 -12.88
N THR A 331 -8.37 1.84 -12.70
CA THR A 331 -9.57 2.68 -12.89
C THR A 331 -10.15 3.17 -11.57
N PHE A 332 -9.28 3.39 -10.58
CA PHE A 332 -9.70 3.79 -9.23
C PHE A 332 -10.60 5.04 -9.26
N PRO A 333 -11.72 5.07 -8.52
CA PRO A 333 -12.58 6.24 -8.39
C PRO A 333 -11.99 7.25 -7.38
N ILE A 334 -10.78 7.74 -7.67
CA ILE A 334 -10.00 8.56 -6.73
C ILE A 334 -10.68 9.87 -6.35
N GLU A 335 -11.48 10.47 -7.24
CA GLU A 335 -12.20 11.70 -6.95
C GLU A 335 -13.36 11.45 -5.98
N ASP A 336 -13.96 10.25 -6.00
CA ASP A 336 -14.93 9.83 -4.99
C ASP A 336 -14.24 9.64 -3.62
N TRP A 337 -13.06 9.01 -3.60
CA TRP A 337 -12.30 8.83 -2.36
C TRP A 337 -11.88 10.16 -1.76
N ALA A 338 -11.40 11.10 -2.58
CA ALA A 338 -11.08 12.46 -2.14
C ALA A 338 -12.30 13.18 -1.53
N ARG A 339 -13.48 13.06 -2.17
CA ARG A 339 -14.75 13.59 -1.61
C ARG A 339 -15.15 12.94 -0.29
N LEU A 340 -14.74 11.69 -0.06
CA LEU A 340 -14.97 10.97 1.20
C LEU A 340 -13.92 11.28 2.27
N GLY A 341 -12.96 12.18 2.01
CA GLY A 341 -11.94 12.63 2.97
C GLY A 341 -10.58 11.96 2.82
N ALA A 342 -10.37 11.14 1.77
CA ALA A 342 -9.05 10.60 1.47
C ALA A 342 -8.09 11.72 1.04
N LEU A 343 -7.15 12.03 1.92
CA LEU A 343 -6.12 13.05 1.72
C LEU A 343 -4.80 12.43 1.23
N LEU A 344 -4.60 11.13 1.42
CA LEU A 344 -3.46 10.39 0.88
C LEU A 344 -3.98 9.27 -0.02
N ILE A 345 -3.53 9.22 -1.27
CA ILE A 345 -4.01 8.27 -2.27
C ILE A 345 -2.83 7.66 -3.04
N GLY A 346 -2.83 6.34 -3.21
CA GLY A 346 -1.81 5.63 -4.00
C GLY A 346 -2.26 4.24 -4.39
N GLY A 347 -1.33 3.29 -4.42
CA GLY A 347 -1.63 1.90 -4.73
C GLY A 347 -0.87 0.90 -3.87
N CYS A 348 -1.36 -0.34 -3.82
CA CYS A 348 -0.69 -1.48 -3.18
C CYS A 348 -0.31 -2.52 -4.25
N CYS A 349 -0.49 -3.81 -3.97
CA CYS A 349 -0.15 -4.91 -4.88
C CYS A 349 -0.65 -4.67 -6.32
N ARG A 350 0.28 -4.90 -7.27
CA ARG A 350 0.15 -4.75 -8.74
C ARG A 350 -0.08 -3.34 -9.26
N THR A 351 0.13 -2.34 -8.41
CA THR A 351 0.19 -0.95 -8.88
C THR A 351 1.64 -0.55 -9.14
N GLY A 352 1.91 -0.08 -10.35
CA GLY A 352 3.25 0.36 -10.77
C GLY A 352 3.36 1.89 -10.90
N PRO A 353 4.53 2.41 -11.28
CA PRO A 353 4.72 3.84 -11.53
C PRO A 353 3.73 4.43 -12.56
N ALA A 354 3.27 3.64 -13.54
CA ALA A 354 2.28 4.09 -14.52
C ALA A 354 0.92 4.41 -13.87
N ASP A 355 0.49 3.60 -12.89
CA ASP A 355 -0.75 3.83 -12.12
C ASP A 355 -0.64 5.09 -11.29
N ILE A 356 0.48 5.26 -10.59
CA ILE A 356 0.75 6.46 -9.79
C ILE A 356 0.77 7.71 -10.67
N ALA A 357 1.32 7.63 -11.87
CA ALA A 357 1.27 8.73 -12.83
C ALA A 357 -0.16 9.04 -13.30
N GLY A 358 -1.01 8.01 -13.43
CA GLY A 358 -2.43 8.17 -13.72
C GLY A 358 -3.19 8.86 -12.59
N ILE A 359 -2.95 8.44 -11.34
CA ILE A 359 -3.51 9.07 -10.12
C ILE A 359 -3.08 10.53 -10.04
N ALA A 360 -1.78 10.81 -10.15
CA ALA A 360 -1.24 12.15 -10.06
C ALA A 360 -1.86 13.10 -11.09
N ARG A 361 -1.98 12.68 -12.37
CA ARG A 361 -2.60 13.50 -13.41
C ARG A 361 -4.05 13.87 -13.09
N ARG A 362 -4.85 12.90 -12.62
CA ARG A 362 -6.27 13.08 -12.32
C ARG A 362 -6.53 13.95 -11.09
N LEU A 363 -5.64 13.93 -10.10
CA LEU A 363 -5.75 14.80 -8.92
C LEU A 363 -5.30 16.24 -9.18
N THR A 364 -4.53 16.48 -10.25
CA THR A 364 -4.07 17.83 -10.64
C THR A 364 -4.90 18.51 -11.74
N ALA A 365 -5.93 17.82 -12.27
CA ALA A 365 -6.72 18.25 -13.43
C ALA A 365 -7.96 19.07 -13.03
#